data_AF-A0A846QJJ6-F1
#
_entry.id   AF-A0A846QJJ6-F1
#
_cell.length_a   1.000
_cell.length_b   1.000
_cell.length_c   1.000
_cell.angle_alpha   90.00
_cell.angle_beta   90.00
_cell.angle_gamma   90.00
#
_symmetry.space_group_name_H-M   'P 1'
#
loop_
_entity.id
_entity.type
_entity.pdbx_description
1 polymer ?
#
loop_
_entity_poly.entity_id
_entity_poly.type
_entity_poly.pdbx_seq_one_letter_code
_entity_poly.pdbx_strand_id
1 'polypeptide(L)'
;MPHVVSLDAYRAHRQTLAPAPEVPPKRPVINDGQIFARNYSDPEGLVFAVLKIREVLRYHMRDDDGWQPLALAMLDAAYHFEAARSEALADACRALKDYMLAGMTPDNASDMTAALLLCDLIEKSPARRSAPDI
;
A
#
# COMPACT_ATOMS: atom_id res chain seq x y z
N MET A 1 -12.86 20.40 -25.89
CA MET A 1 -11.76 20.45 -26.88
C MET A 1 -10.48 20.02 -26.17
N PRO A 2 -9.78 18.97 -26.63
CA PRO A 2 -8.53 18.52 -26.01
C PRO A 2 -7.42 19.54 -26.27
N HIS A 3 -6.79 20.03 -25.19
CA HIS A 3 -5.68 20.98 -25.25
C HIS A 3 -4.37 20.18 -25.35
N VAL A 4 -3.78 20.10 -26.54
CA VAL A 4 -2.46 19.46 -26.72
C VAL A 4 -1.40 20.45 -26.25
N VAL A 5 -0.89 20.23 -25.04
CA VAL A 5 0.25 21.00 -24.50
C VAL A 5 1.53 20.27 -24.93
N SER A 6 2.48 21.00 -25.53
CA SER A 6 3.77 20.41 -25.90
C SER A 6 4.49 19.92 -24.65
N LEU A 7 5.23 18.81 -24.76
CA LEU A 7 6.03 18.27 -23.65
C LEU A 7 6.99 19.33 -23.07
N ASP A 8 7.45 20.26 -23.90
CA ASP A 8 8.32 21.37 -23.50
C ASP A 8 7.57 22.42 -22.66
N ALA A 9 6.33 22.75 -23.01
CA ALA A 9 5.49 23.63 -22.20
C ALA A 9 5.14 22.99 -20.84
N TYR A 10 4.91 21.67 -20.81
CA TYR A 10 4.72 20.93 -19.57
C TYR A 10 5.97 20.92 -18.68
N ARG A 11 7.15 20.72 -19.26
CA ARG A 11 8.44 20.76 -18.55
C ARG A 11 8.74 22.16 -18.00
N ALA A 12 8.55 23.20 -18.79
CA ALA A 12 8.72 24.59 -18.37
C ALA A 12 7.77 24.94 -17.22
N HIS A 13 6.50 24.54 -17.32
CA HIS A 13 5.52 24.73 -16.24
C HIS A 13 5.92 23.98 -14.95
N ARG A 14 6.39 22.73 -15.07
CA ARG A 14 6.90 21.96 -13.91
C ARG A 14 8.13 22.58 -13.25
N GLN A 15 9.00 23.24 -14.02
CA GLN A 15 10.18 23.93 -13.47
C GLN A 15 9.82 25.23 -12.74
N THR A 16 8.71 25.88 -13.11
CA THR A 16 8.21 27.08 -12.41
C THR A 16 7.44 26.79 -11.14
N LEU A 17 6.96 25.55 -10.97
CA LEU A 17 6.36 25.10 -9.72
C LEU A 17 7.48 24.84 -8.72
N ALA A 18 7.64 25.74 -7.75
CA ALA A 18 8.46 25.46 -6.59
C ALA A 18 8.04 24.10 -6.01
N PRO A 19 8.98 23.17 -5.75
CA PRO A 19 8.62 21.90 -5.13
C PRO A 19 7.86 22.23 -3.84
N ALA A 20 6.67 21.65 -3.70
CA ALA A 20 5.88 21.82 -2.49
C ALA A 20 6.77 21.48 -1.29
N PRO A 21 6.73 22.28 -0.21
CA PRO A 21 7.56 22.02 0.96
C PRO A 21 7.29 20.59 1.43
N GLU A 22 8.35 19.82 1.58
CA GLU A 22 8.24 18.41 1.95
C GLU A 22 7.72 18.32 3.39
N VAL A 23 6.42 18.07 3.53
CA VAL A 23 5.79 17.92 4.85
C VAL A 23 6.31 16.62 5.44
N PRO A 24 6.99 16.66 6.62
CA PRO A 24 7.47 15.44 7.25
C PRO A 24 6.28 14.51 7.53
N PRO A 25 6.42 13.20 7.25
CA PRO A 25 5.33 12.26 7.48
C PRO A 25 4.93 12.30 8.96
N LYS A 26 3.63 12.31 9.22
CA LYS A 26 3.11 12.15 10.59
C LYS A 26 3.35 10.72 11.02
N ARG A 27 3.67 10.53 12.31
CA ARG A 27 3.81 9.17 12.88
C ARG A 27 2.52 8.39 12.61
N PRO A 28 2.60 7.16 12.09
CA PRO A 28 1.44 6.33 11.84
C PRO A 28 0.69 6.10 13.15
N VAL A 29 -0.64 6.15 13.08
CA VAL A 29 -1.53 5.71 14.17
C VAL A 29 -2.29 4.51 13.64
N ILE A 30 -1.95 3.35 14.18
CA ILE A 30 -2.63 2.09 13.94
C ILE A 30 -3.13 1.59 15.29
N ASN A 31 -4.42 1.33 15.40
CA ASN A 31 -5.00 0.72 16.58
C ASN A 31 -5.72 -0.58 16.21
N ASP A 32 -5.76 -1.51 17.15
CA ASP A 32 -6.34 -2.84 16.94
C ASP A 32 -7.82 -2.73 16.53
N GLY A 33 -8.56 -1.80 17.11
CA GLY A 33 -9.96 -1.56 16.75
C GLY A 33 -10.16 -1.21 15.27
N GLN A 34 -9.26 -0.43 14.67
CA GLN A 34 -9.33 -0.08 13.24
C GLN A 34 -8.91 -1.24 12.34
N ILE A 35 -8.01 -2.11 12.81
CA ILE A 35 -7.59 -3.31 12.08
C ILE A 35 -8.76 -4.30 12.06
N PHE A 36 -9.25 -4.71 13.22
CA PHE A 36 -10.20 -5.82 13.31
C PHE A 36 -11.65 -5.44 12.95
N ALA A 37 -11.99 -4.15 12.85
CA ALA A 37 -13.33 -3.72 12.44
C ALA A 37 -13.59 -3.79 10.93
N ARG A 38 -12.61 -4.22 10.11
CA ARG A 38 -12.70 -4.16 8.64
C ARG A 38 -12.77 -5.52 7.99
N ASN A 39 -13.49 -5.57 6.87
CA ASN A 39 -13.47 -6.71 5.96
C ASN A 39 -12.42 -6.48 4.87
N TYR A 40 -11.33 -7.25 4.90
CA TYR A 40 -10.24 -7.16 3.92
C TYR A 40 -10.52 -7.92 2.63
N SER A 41 -11.70 -8.53 2.50
CA SER A 41 -12.22 -9.06 1.24
C SER A 41 -12.92 -7.98 0.40
N ASP A 42 -13.17 -6.80 0.98
CA ASP A 42 -13.81 -5.67 0.31
C ASP A 42 -12.77 -4.63 -0.16
N PRO A 43 -13.00 -3.94 -1.30
CA PRO A 43 -12.09 -2.92 -1.80
C PRO A 43 -11.74 -1.84 -0.78
N GLU A 44 -12.70 -1.43 0.06
CA GLU A 44 -12.45 -0.44 1.11
C GLU A 44 -11.49 -0.93 2.19
N GLY A 45 -11.59 -2.20 2.59
CA GLY A 45 -10.68 -2.82 3.54
C GLY A 45 -9.27 -2.98 2.97
N LEU A 46 -9.18 -3.39 1.70
CA LEU A 46 -7.91 -3.50 0.97
C LEU A 46 -7.21 -2.15 0.87
N VAL A 47 -7.91 -1.12 0.36
CA VAL A 47 -7.35 0.23 0.22
C VAL A 47 -6.94 0.79 1.57
N PHE A 48 -7.75 0.59 2.62
CA PHE A 48 -7.37 0.99 3.97
C PHE A 48 -6.06 0.34 4.42
N ALA A 49 -5.93 -0.98 4.27
CA ALA A 49 -4.75 -1.72 4.68
C ALA A 49 -3.50 -1.22 3.95
N VAL A 50 -3.58 -1.07 2.63
CA VAL A 50 -2.45 -0.60 1.80
C VAL A 50 -2.05 0.83 2.16
N LEU A 51 -3.03 1.73 2.39
CA LEU A 51 -2.73 3.09 2.82
C LEU A 51 -2.08 3.14 4.21
N LYS A 52 -2.47 2.25 5.12
CA LYS A 52 -1.84 2.14 6.44
C LYS A 52 -0.42 1.59 6.38
N ILE A 53 -0.18 0.56 5.58
CA ILE A 53 1.17 0.06 5.32
C ILE A 53 2.04 1.17 4.71
N ARG A 54 1.51 1.92 3.74
CA ARG A 54 2.19 3.09 3.15
C ARG A 54 2.48 4.18 4.18
N GLU A 55 1.56 4.48 5.11
CA GLU A 55 1.80 5.48 6.17
C GLU A 55 3.00 5.07 7.05
N VAL A 56 3.07 3.79 7.43
CA VAL A 56 4.18 3.23 8.23
C VAL A 56 5.49 3.31 7.48
N LEU A 57 5.52 2.80 6.25
CA LEU A 57 6.73 2.74 5.44
C LEU A 57 7.24 4.14 5.08
N ARG A 58 6.36 5.06 4.71
CA ARG A 58 6.75 6.44 4.44
C ARG A 58 7.34 7.14 5.67
N TYR A 59 6.87 6.82 6.88
CA TYR A 59 7.38 7.42 8.11
C TYR A 59 8.74 6.87 8.51
N HIS A 60 8.92 5.54 8.47
CA HIS A 60 10.12 4.87 8.98
C HIS A 60 11.21 4.65 7.91
N MET A 61 10.85 4.63 6.63
CA MET A 61 11.75 4.38 5.50
C MET A 61 11.72 5.56 4.52
N ARG A 62 11.80 6.79 5.05
CA ARG A 62 11.63 8.02 4.27
C ARG A 62 12.65 8.16 3.12
N ASP A 63 13.87 7.69 3.34
CA ASP A 63 14.97 7.82 2.38
C ASP A 63 15.06 6.65 1.38
N ASP A 64 14.15 5.66 1.50
CA ASP A 64 14.12 4.47 0.66
C ASP A 64 12.72 4.28 0.05
N ASP A 65 12.63 4.47 -1.27
CA ASP A 65 11.39 4.35 -2.02
C ASP A 65 11.16 2.93 -2.58
N GLY A 66 12.00 1.96 -2.24
CA GLY A 66 11.92 0.58 -2.73
C GLY A 66 10.59 -0.13 -2.42
N TRP A 67 9.88 0.29 -1.38
CA TRP A 67 8.57 -0.25 -1.01
C TRP A 67 7.42 0.17 -1.93
N GLN A 68 7.52 1.32 -2.60
CA GLN A 68 6.42 1.87 -3.40
C GLN A 68 5.92 0.89 -4.48
N PRO A 69 6.79 0.30 -5.32
CA PRO A 69 6.36 -0.70 -6.30
C PRO A 69 5.81 -1.98 -5.65
N LEU A 70 6.34 -2.38 -4.49
CA LEU A 70 5.89 -3.59 -3.77
C LEU A 70 4.46 -3.41 -3.22
N ALA A 71 4.18 -2.25 -2.63
CA ALA A 71 2.85 -1.91 -2.13
C ALA A 71 1.82 -1.82 -3.27
N LEU A 72 2.20 -1.30 -4.43
CA LEU A 72 1.35 -1.26 -5.62
C LEU A 72 1.10 -2.66 -6.19
N ALA A 73 2.13 -3.52 -6.27
CA ALA A 73 1.99 -4.89 -6.73
C ALA A 73 1.04 -5.70 -5.84
N MET A 74 1.14 -5.51 -4.51
CA MET A 74 0.23 -6.15 -3.56
C MET A 74 -1.22 -5.66 -3.74
N LEU A 75 -1.43 -4.34 -3.92
CA LEU A 75 -2.77 -3.79 -4.16
C LEU A 75 -3.37 -4.32 -5.47
N ASP A 76 -2.57 -4.37 -6.54
CA ASP A 76 -3.01 -4.87 -7.84
C ASP A 76 -3.40 -6.36 -7.78
N ALA A 77 -2.56 -7.17 -7.13
CA ALA A 77 -2.82 -8.59 -6.91
C ALA A 77 -4.05 -8.82 -6.03
N ALA A 78 -4.25 -8.00 -4.99
CA ALA A 78 -5.41 -8.09 -4.11
C ALA A 78 -6.71 -7.65 -4.80
N TYR A 79 -6.65 -6.65 -5.68
CA TYR A 79 -7.81 -6.18 -6.45
C TYR A 79 -8.26 -7.21 -7.50
N HIS A 80 -7.31 -7.88 -8.14
CA HIS A 80 -7.56 -8.93 -9.15
C HIS A 80 -7.66 -10.34 -8.54
N PHE A 81 -7.92 -10.43 -7.23
CA PHE A 81 -7.93 -11.70 -6.52
C PHE A 81 -9.14 -12.55 -6.91
N GLU A 82 -8.90 -13.47 -7.84
CA GLU A 82 -9.76 -14.63 -8.11
C GLU A 82 -9.17 -15.84 -7.38
N ALA A 83 -9.99 -16.81 -6.97
CA ALA A 83 -9.52 -18.00 -6.24
C ALA A 83 -8.39 -18.78 -6.97
N ALA A 84 -8.26 -18.62 -8.29
CA ALA A 84 -7.20 -19.20 -9.12
C ALA A 84 -5.89 -18.37 -9.17
N ARG A 85 -5.88 -17.13 -8.65
CA ARG A 85 -4.75 -16.18 -8.67
C ARG A 85 -4.14 -15.97 -7.28
N SER A 86 -4.35 -16.92 -6.37
CA SER A 86 -3.89 -16.86 -4.97
C SER A 86 -2.36 -16.75 -4.83
N GLU A 87 -1.59 -17.28 -5.79
CA GLU A 87 -0.13 -17.25 -5.73
C GLU A 87 0.45 -15.84 -5.95
N ALA A 88 -0.15 -15.06 -6.86
CA ALA A 88 0.34 -13.70 -7.16
C ALA A 88 0.20 -12.76 -5.94
N LEU A 89 -0.91 -12.89 -5.20
CA LEU A 89 -1.10 -12.13 -3.96
C LEU A 89 -0.12 -12.60 -2.87
N ALA A 90 0.06 -13.90 -2.70
CA ALA A 90 1.00 -14.45 -1.73
C ALA A 90 2.44 -13.99 -2.02
N ASP A 91 2.86 -14.00 -3.29
CA ASP A 91 4.18 -13.52 -3.71
C ASP A 91 4.37 -12.02 -3.48
N ALA A 92 3.37 -11.21 -3.82
CA ALA A 92 3.41 -9.77 -3.58
C ALA A 92 3.45 -9.43 -2.08
N CYS A 93 2.61 -10.11 -1.28
CA CYS A 93 2.64 -9.99 0.19
C CYS A 93 3.99 -10.42 0.76
N ARG A 94 4.56 -11.54 0.29
CA ARG A 94 5.88 -12.01 0.72
C ARG A 94 6.98 -10.98 0.42
N ALA A 95 7.05 -10.49 -0.82
CA ALA A 95 8.06 -9.50 -1.21
C ALA A 95 7.98 -8.23 -0.35
N LEU A 96 6.78 -7.74 -0.06
CA LEU A 96 6.58 -6.58 0.80
C LEU A 96 6.92 -6.87 2.27
N LYS A 97 6.57 -8.07 2.78
CA LYS A 97 6.93 -8.52 4.13
C LYS A 97 8.45 -8.64 4.30
N ASP A 98 9.14 -9.23 3.35
CA ASP A 98 10.60 -9.36 3.37
C ASP A 98 11.28 -7.99 3.40
N TYR A 99 10.77 -7.04 2.61
CA TYR A 99 11.24 -5.65 2.63
C TYR A 99 11.04 -4.98 3.99
N MET A 100 9.84 -5.12 4.59
CA MET A 100 9.55 -4.56 5.92
C MET A 100 10.45 -5.17 7.00
N LEU A 101 10.69 -6.48 6.95
CA LEU A 101 11.55 -7.19 7.90
C LEU A 101 13.01 -6.75 7.78
N ALA A 102 13.50 -6.52 6.56
CA ALA A 102 14.85 -6.00 6.32
C ALA A 102 15.04 -4.58 6.88
N GLY A 103 14.00 -3.74 6.86
CA GLY A 103 14.00 -2.39 7.43
C GLY A 103 13.58 -2.31 8.91
N MET A 104 13.32 -3.44 9.56
CA MET A 104 12.81 -3.47 10.93
C MET A 104 13.93 -3.23 11.94
N THR A 105 13.69 -2.33 12.88
CA THR A 105 14.59 -1.99 13.99
C THR A 105 13.81 -2.02 15.31
N PRO A 106 14.48 -2.04 16.47
CA PRO A 106 13.78 -1.98 17.76
C PRO A 106 12.86 -0.76 17.89
N ASP A 107 13.22 0.37 17.29
CA ASP A 107 12.49 1.63 17.41
C ASP A 107 11.21 1.66 16.56
N ASN A 108 11.19 0.94 15.42
CA ASN A 108 10.04 0.88 14.52
C ASN A 108 9.25 -0.44 14.62
N ALA A 109 9.70 -1.38 15.45
CA ALA A 109 9.18 -2.75 15.51
C ALA A 109 7.67 -2.83 15.71
N SER A 110 7.10 -1.99 16.57
CA SER A 110 5.66 -1.99 16.84
C SER A 110 4.85 -1.63 15.60
N ASP A 111 5.24 -0.56 14.89
CA ASP A 111 4.53 -0.08 13.71
C ASP A 111 4.71 -1.04 12.53
N MET A 112 5.92 -1.58 12.35
CA MET A 112 6.21 -2.60 11.34
C MET A 112 5.41 -3.88 11.58
N THR A 113 5.28 -4.34 12.82
CA THR A 113 4.48 -5.52 13.16
C THR A 113 3.01 -5.33 12.81
N ALA A 114 2.47 -4.14 13.04
CA ALA A 114 1.09 -3.82 12.63
C ALA A 114 0.92 -3.82 11.10
N ALA A 115 1.92 -3.32 10.35
CA ALA A 115 1.92 -3.37 8.89
C ALA A 115 2.04 -4.81 8.34
N LEU A 116 2.87 -5.64 8.97
CA LEU A 116 2.97 -7.08 8.66
C LEU A 116 1.64 -7.79 8.90
N LEU A 117 0.96 -7.50 10.01
CA LEU A 117 -0.37 -8.05 10.32
C LEU A 117 -1.39 -7.67 9.24
N LEU A 118 -1.38 -6.43 8.75
CA LEU A 118 -2.25 -6.01 7.65
C LEU A 118 -1.98 -6.81 6.37
N CYS A 119 -0.72 -7.08 6.03
CA CYS A 119 -0.38 -7.93 4.87
C CYS A 119 -0.94 -9.35 5.03
N ASP A 120 -0.81 -9.92 6.22
CA ASP A 120 -1.34 -11.24 6.55
C ASP A 120 -2.87 -11.30 6.47
N LEU A 121 -3.56 -10.25 6.91
CA LEU A 121 -5.02 -10.15 6.85
C LEU A 121 -5.50 -10.07 5.40
N ILE A 122 -4.81 -9.32 4.54
CA ILE A 122 -5.10 -9.29 3.09
C ILE A 122 -4.88 -10.69 2.49
N GLU A 123 -3.72 -11.30 2.74
CA GLU A 123 -3.33 -12.59 2.16
C GLU A 123 -4.31 -13.72 2.55
N LYS A 124 -4.80 -13.72 3.80
CA LYS A 124 -5.67 -14.76 4.35
C LYS A 124 -7.15 -14.48 4.16
N SER A 125 -7.53 -13.32 3.64
CA SER A 125 -8.94 -12.99 3.46
C SER A 125 -9.55 -13.82 2.32
N PRO A 126 -10.75 -14.39 2.51
CA PRO A 126 -11.39 -15.18 1.48
C PRO A 126 -11.67 -14.32 0.24
N ALA A 127 -11.41 -14.88 -0.95
CA ALA A 127 -11.81 -14.22 -2.20
C ALA A 127 -13.30 -13.89 -2.13
N ARG A 128 -13.70 -12.74 -2.66
CA ARG A 128 -15.11 -12.51 -3.01
C ARG A 128 -15.55 -13.71 -3.84
N ARG A 129 -16.34 -14.60 -3.24
CA ARG A 129 -17.08 -15.61 -3.98
C ARG A 129 -18.07 -14.77 -4.79
N SER A 130 -17.79 -14.58 -6.07
CA SER A 130 -18.74 -14.00 -7.02
C SER A 130 -20.04 -14.76 -6.83
N ALA A 131 -21.03 -14.12 -6.21
CA ALA A 131 -22.35 -14.70 -6.13
C ALA A 131 -22.79 -14.93 -7.59
N PRO A 132 -23.32 -16.11 -7.94
CA PRO A 132 -23.96 -16.24 -9.24
C PRO A 132 -25.09 -15.21 -9.27
N ASP A 133 -25.12 -14.39 -10.32
CA ASP A 133 -26.24 -13.49 -10.59
C ASP A 133 -27.55 -14.28 -10.45
N ILE A 134 -28.42 -13.83 -9.56
CA ILE A 134 -29.80 -14.32 -9.40
C ILE A 134 -30.71 -13.48 -10.29
#